data_AF-A0A3C1RBY9-F1
#
_entry.id   AF-A0A3C1RBY9-F1
#
_cell.length_a   1.000
_cell.length_b   1.000
_cell.length_c   1.000
_cell.angle_alpha   90.00
_cell.angle_beta   90.00
_cell.angle_gamma   90.00
#
_symmetry.space_group_name_H-M   'P 1'
#
loop_
_entity.id
_entity.type
_entity.pdbx_description
1 polymer ?
#
loop_
_entity_poly.entity_id
_entity_poly.type
_entity_poly.pdbx_seq_one_letter_code
_entity_poly.pdbx_strand_id
1 'polypeptide(L)'
;MTRFEKIPNTGHIKIWLQRLTIRIGRLKNNDEILCKRVNDPNKVIWNSDWLNNNLKTLTDTTLIINEQTIQDIDTVINQSEVELFKSEYDKTIVELARIANNYA
;
A
#
# COMPACT_ATOMS: atom_id res chain seq x y z
N MET A 1 15.61 1.77 7.57
CA MET A 1 15.04 3.12 7.27
C MET A 1 14.77 3.80 8.61
N THR A 2 15.63 4.71 9.07
CA THR A 2 15.52 5.29 10.42
C THR A 2 14.59 6.51 10.52
N ARG A 3 14.21 7.11 9.38
CA ARG A 3 13.42 8.36 9.33
C ARG A 3 12.02 8.25 9.94
N PHE A 4 11.40 7.07 9.87
CA PHE A 4 10.03 6.83 10.31
C PHE A 4 9.92 6.18 11.70
N GLU A 5 11.04 5.75 12.30
CA GLU A 5 11.05 5.04 13.58
C GLU A 5 10.56 5.92 14.74
N LYS A 6 10.79 7.23 14.65
CA LYS A 6 10.38 8.21 15.67
C LYS A 6 8.98 8.77 15.46
N ILE A 7 8.32 8.42 14.36
CA ILE A 7 6.97 8.90 14.05
C ILE A 7 5.99 7.78 14.43
N PRO A 8 5.10 8.00 15.42
CA PRO A 8 4.12 7.00 15.81
C PRO A 8 3.14 6.73 14.66
N ASN A 9 2.46 5.57 14.72
CA ASN A 9 1.39 5.21 13.78
C ASN A 9 1.80 5.17 12.30
N THR A 10 3.07 4.89 12.00
CA THR A 10 3.58 4.75 10.62
C THR A 10 3.29 3.39 9.99
N GLY A 11 2.53 2.51 10.65
CA GLY A 11 2.16 1.20 10.10
C GLY A 11 1.44 1.32 8.74
N HIS A 12 0.51 2.27 8.62
CA HIS A 12 -0.24 2.48 7.37
C HIS A 12 0.66 2.86 6.19
N ILE A 13 1.61 3.79 6.40
CA ILE A 13 2.54 4.18 5.33
C ILE A 13 3.48 3.03 4.97
N LYS A 14 3.90 2.21 5.95
CA LYS A 14 4.71 1.01 5.71
C LYS A 14 3.97 -0.03 4.86
N ILE A 15 2.68 -0.25 5.13
CA ILE A 15 1.81 -1.14 4.34
C ILE A 15 1.63 -0.60 2.92
N TRP A 16 1.35 0.70 2.77
CA TRP A 16 1.23 1.33 1.46
C TRP A 16 2.53 1.23 0.64
N LEU A 17 3.69 1.49 1.25
CA LEU A 17 4.99 1.32 0.61
C LEU A 17 5.28 -0.12 0.21
N GLN A 18 4.89 -1.10 1.03
CA GLN A 18 5.02 -2.51 0.67
C GLN A 18 4.14 -2.82 -0.56
N ARG A 19 2.89 -2.35 -0.59
CA ARG A 19 1.99 -2.53 -1.75
C ARG A 19 2.57 -1.94 -3.03
N LEU A 20 3.10 -0.72 -2.98
CA LEU A 20 3.74 -0.07 -4.13
C LEU A 20 4.94 -0.84 -4.69
N THR A 21 5.64 -1.60 -3.84
CA THR A 21 6.90 -2.26 -4.20
C THR A 21 6.80 -3.78 -4.24
N ILE A 22 5.63 -4.36 -3.96
CA ILE A 22 5.46 -5.81 -3.74
C ILE A 22 5.87 -6.63 -4.96
N ARG A 23 5.60 -6.13 -6.18
CA ARG A 23 5.93 -6.79 -7.44
C ARG A 23 7.41 -6.75 -7.82
N ILE A 24 8.16 -5.80 -7.25
CA ILE A 24 9.56 -5.53 -7.62
C ILE A 24 10.50 -6.00 -6.50
N GLY A 25 10.04 -5.99 -5.25
CA GLY A 25 10.88 -6.21 -4.08
C GLY A 25 10.12 -6.71 -2.86
N ARG A 26 9.30 -7.77 -3.04
CA ARG A 26 8.49 -8.40 -1.99
C ARG A 26 9.24 -8.67 -0.69
N LEU A 27 10.47 -9.16 -0.78
CA LEU A 27 11.30 -9.56 0.36
C LEU A 27 12.03 -8.41 1.07
N LYS A 28 11.64 -7.15 0.84
CA LYS A 28 12.19 -6.03 1.62
C LYS A 28 11.81 -6.19 3.09
N ASN A 29 12.83 -6.23 3.95
CA ASN A 29 12.65 -6.26 5.40
C ASN A 29 11.88 -5.01 5.87
N ASN A 30 10.67 -5.24 6.37
CA ASN A 30 9.82 -4.24 7.00
C ASN A 30 9.58 -4.69 8.44
N ASP A 31 9.68 -3.78 9.40
CA ASP A 31 9.48 -4.05 10.82
C ASP A 31 8.00 -4.23 11.17
N GLU A 32 7.09 -3.75 10.31
CA GLU A 32 5.65 -3.83 10.52
C GLU A 32 5.09 -5.26 10.39
N ILE A 33 4.28 -5.68 11.37
CA ILE A 33 3.84 -7.08 11.54
C ILE A 33 2.96 -7.54 10.38
N LEU A 34 2.06 -6.69 9.88
CA LEU A 34 1.23 -7.01 8.72
C LEU A 34 2.09 -7.18 7.46
N CYS A 35 3.14 -6.38 7.31
CA CYS A 35 4.07 -6.51 6.18
C CYS A 35 4.84 -7.84 6.26
N LYS A 36 5.25 -8.26 7.46
CA LYS A 36 5.89 -9.57 7.66
C LYS A 36 4.96 -10.73 7.31
N ARG A 37 3.68 -10.65 7.65
CA ARG A 37 2.67 -11.67 7.35
C ARG A 37 2.45 -11.90 5.84
N VAL A 38 2.69 -10.88 5.01
CA VAL A 38 2.69 -11.02 3.54
C VAL A 38 3.80 -11.95 3.05
N ASN A 39 4.94 -12.00 3.74
CA ASN A 39 6.10 -12.80 3.36
C ASN A 39 6.20 -14.14 4.11
N ASP A 40 5.64 -14.20 5.31
CA ASP A 40 5.61 -15.39 6.15
C ASP A 40 4.17 -15.67 6.61
N PRO A 41 3.51 -16.70 6.04
CA PRO A 41 2.14 -17.01 6.38
C PRO A 41 1.97 -17.55 7.82
N ASN A 42 3.05 -17.87 8.52
CA ASN A 42 3.00 -18.32 9.92
C ASN A 42 3.14 -17.16 10.90
N LYS A 43 3.28 -15.92 10.43
CA LYS A 43 3.44 -14.77 11.31
C LYS A 43 2.14 -14.44 12.04
N VAL A 44 2.15 -14.58 13.36
CA VAL A 44 1.04 -14.15 14.22
C VAL A 44 0.98 -12.62 14.23
N ILE A 45 -0.16 -12.06 13.82
CA ILE A 45 -0.37 -10.60 13.71
C ILE A 45 -0.95 -9.97 14.98
N TRP A 46 -1.61 -10.78 15.82
CA TRP A 46 -2.34 -10.33 17.00
C TRP A 46 -2.32 -11.42 18.08
N ASN A 47 -2.27 -11.02 19.35
CA ASN A 47 -2.39 -11.97 20.46
C ASN A 47 -3.86 -12.42 20.61
N SER A 48 -4.09 -13.69 20.29
CA SER A 48 -5.40 -14.33 20.32
C SER A 48 -5.56 -15.35 21.45
N ASP A 49 -4.70 -15.32 22.48
CA ASP A 49 -4.71 -16.32 23.57
C ASP A 49 -5.97 -16.27 24.44
N TRP A 50 -6.69 -15.15 24.40
CA TRP A 50 -7.97 -14.98 25.10
C TRP A 50 -9.16 -15.61 24.33
N LEU A 51 -8.96 -16.04 23.08
CA LEU A 51 -9.98 -16.73 22.30
C LEU A 51 -10.05 -18.21 22.68
N ASN A 52 -11.24 -18.80 22.50
CA ASN A 52 -11.36 -20.26 22.56
C ASN A 52 -10.60 -20.93 21.40
N ASN A 53 -10.30 -22.22 21.55
CA ASN A 53 -9.48 -22.98 20.61
C ASN A 53 -10.02 -22.96 19.16
N ASN A 54 -11.34 -22.97 18.98
CA ASN A 54 -11.95 -22.98 17.65
C ASN A 54 -11.70 -21.64 16.93
N LEU A 55 -11.93 -20.53 17.62
CA LEU A 55 -11.70 -19.19 17.07
C LEU A 55 -10.22 -18.90 16.88
N LYS A 56 -9.36 -19.37 17.80
CA LYS A 56 -7.90 -19.25 17.67
C LYS A 56 -7.42 -19.98 16.41
N THR A 57 -7.85 -21.24 16.23
CA THR A 57 -7.53 -22.04 15.03
C THR A 57 -8.01 -21.35 13.75
N LEU A 58 -9.24 -20.84 13.73
CA LEU A 58 -9.77 -20.10 12.58
C LEU A 58 -8.89 -18.88 12.25
N THR A 59 -8.51 -18.11 13.27
CA THR A 59 -7.69 -16.91 13.11
C THR A 59 -6.28 -17.25 12.57
N ASP A 60 -5.65 -18.29 13.10
CA ASP A 60 -4.28 -18.66 12.74
C ASP A 60 -4.20 -19.29 11.33
N THR A 61 -5.23 -20.02 10.93
CA THR A 61 -5.30 -20.73 9.63
C THR A 61 -5.85 -19.89 8.49
N THR A 62 -6.61 -18.82 8.78
CA THR A 62 -7.20 -17.97 7.74
C THR A 62 -6.10 -17.20 7.00
N LEU A 63 -5.99 -17.44 5.69
CA LEU A 63 -5.12 -16.66 4.82
C LEU A 63 -5.75 -15.28 4.60
N ILE A 64 -5.03 -14.24 4.99
CA ILE A 64 -5.44 -12.84 4.77
C ILE A 64 -4.76 -12.21 3.55
N ILE A 65 -3.99 -13.01 2.80
CA ILE A 65 -3.23 -12.59 1.62
C ILE A 65 -3.82 -13.27 0.39
N ASN A 66 -4.16 -12.48 -0.62
CA ASN A 66 -4.56 -12.96 -1.92
C ASN A 66 -3.40 -12.78 -2.91
N GLU A 67 -2.74 -13.88 -3.27
CA GLU A 67 -1.62 -13.88 -4.22
C GLU A 67 -2.03 -13.45 -5.62
N GLN A 68 -3.26 -13.74 -6.06
CA GLN A 68 -3.75 -13.28 -7.35
C GLN A 68 -3.86 -11.76 -7.38
N THR A 69 -4.41 -11.16 -6.32
CA THR A 69 -4.45 -9.70 -6.18
C THR A 69 -3.05 -9.10 -6.24
N ILE A 70 -2.04 -9.75 -5.66
CA ILE A 70 -0.65 -9.28 -5.78
C ILE A 70 -0.18 -9.37 -7.23
N GLN A 71 -0.45 -10.46 -7.94
CA GLN A 71 -0.07 -10.66 -9.34
C GLN A 71 -0.77 -9.71 -10.32
N ASP A 72 -1.91 -9.16 -9.93
CA ASP A 72 -2.67 -8.22 -10.76
C ASP A 72 -2.22 -6.75 -10.54
N ILE A 73 -1.38 -6.47 -9.53
CA ILE A 73 -0.84 -5.11 -9.29
C ILE A 73 0.18 -4.76 -10.36
N ASP A 74 0.04 -3.60 -11.00
CA ASP A 74 1.01 -3.12 -11.99
C ASP A 74 2.41 -2.88 -11.39
N THR A 75 3.44 -3.12 -12.20
CA THR A 75 4.83 -2.81 -11.82
C THR A 75 5.16 -1.31 -11.94
N VAL A 76 4.37 -0.59 -12.75
CA VAL A 76 4.46 0.86 -12.89
C VAL A 76 3.44 1.49 -11.94
N ILE A 77 3.93 2.30 -11.02
CA ILE A 77 3.06 3.03 -10.08
C ILE A 77 2.25 4.06 -10.86
N ASN A 78 0.93 3.95 -10.78
CA ASN A 78 0.04 4.89 -11.47
C ASN A 78 0.16 6.28 -10.82
N GLN A 79 0.21 7.33 -11.65
CA GLN A 79 0.29 8.72 -11.18
C GLN A 79 -0.81 9.04 -10.16
N SER A 80 -2.05 8.57 -10.40
CA SER A 80 -3.17 8.79 -9.48
C SER A 80 -2.99 8.20 -8.07
N GLU A 81 -2.09 7.24 -7.87
CA GLU A 81 -1.81 6.67 -6.54
C GLU A 81 -0.91 7.54 -5.67
N VAL A 82 -0.11 8.41 -6.30
CA VAL A 82 0.93 9.21 -5.64
C VAL A 82 0.71 10.72 -5.80
N GLU A 83 -0.15 11.11 -6.73
CA GLU A 83 -0.47 12.50 -7.01
C GLU A 83 -1.32 13.11 -5.89
N LEU A 84 -0.65 13.87 -5.03
CA LEU A 84 -1.29 14.55 -3.90
C LEU A 84 -2.11 15.78 -4.35
N PHE A 85 -1.74 16.37 -5.47
CA PHE A 85 -2.37 17.56 -6.04
C PHE A 85 -2.94 17.20 -7.40
N LYS A 86 -4.27 17.16 -7.52
CA LYS A 86 -4.89 17.22 -8.85
C LYS A 86 -4.48 18.55 -9.46
N SER A 87 -3.89 18.51 -10.65
CA SER A 87 -3.55 19.71 -11.41
C SER A 87 -4.83 20.45 -11.82
N GLU A 88 -5.42 21.23 -10.92
CA GLU A 88 -6.36 22.30 -11.32
C GLU A 88 -5.69 23.27 -12.32
N TYR A 89 -4.35 23.29 -12.32
CA TYR A 89 -3.50 23.94 -13.33
C TYR A 89 -3.62 23.35 -14.74
N ASP A 90 -3.89 22.05 -14.92
CA ASP A 90 -3.95 21.47 -16.28
C ASP A 90 -5.21 21.89 -17.01
N LYS A 91 -6.33 22.08 -16.28
CA LYS A 91 -7.58 22.60 -16.88
C LYS A 91 -7.45 24.06 -17.28
N THR A 92 -6.75 24.87 -16.48
CA THR A 92 -6.55 26.30 -16.77
C THR A 92 -5.57 26.53 -17.91
N ILE A 93 -4.49 25.76 -18.01
CA ILE A 93 -3.54 25.85 -19.14
C ILE A 93 -4.20 25.43 -20.46
N VAL A 94 -4.99 24.33 -20.47
CA VAL A 94 -5.70 23.87 -21.66
C VAL A 94 -6.76 24.89 -22.11
N GLU A 95 -7.48 25.50 -21.16
CA GLU A 95 -8.46 26.54 -21.48
C GLU A 95 -7.78 27.82 -22.02
N LEU A 96 -6.67 28.25 -21.44
CA LEU A 96 -5.91 29.40 -21.91
C LEU A 96 -5.34 29.18 -23.33
N ALA A 97 -4.84 27.98 -23.63
CA ALA A 97 -4.38 27.62 -24.97
C ALA A 97 -5.53 27.58 -25.99
N ARG A 98 -6.71 27.09 -25.59
CA ARG A 98 -7.92 27.09 -26.40
C ARG A 98 -8.40 28.51 -26.71
N ILE A 99 -8.36 29.40 -25.72
CA ILE A 99 -8.69 30.82 -25.87
C ILE A 99 -7.70 31.47 -26.85
N ALA A 100 -6.39 31.33 -26.64
CA ALA A 100 -5.37 31.97 -27.48
C ALA A 100 -5.47 31.58 -28.98
N ASN A 101 -5.79 30.31 -29.28
CA ASN A 101 -5.94 29.82 -30.66
C ASN A 101 -7.25 30.26 -31.34
N ASN A 102 -8.24 30.76 -30.59
CA ASN A 102 -9.49 31.29 -31.15
C ASN A 102 -9.42 32.79 -31.46
N TYR A 103 -8.34 33.48 -31.06
CA TYR A 103 -8.12 34.91 -31.28
C TYR A 103 -6.95 35.22 -32.24
N ALA A 104 -6.35 34.19 -32.86
CA ALA A 104 -5.32 34.29 -33.90
C ALA A 104 -5.90 33.87 -35.26
#